data_AF-A0A7K3QR68-F1
#
_entry.id   AF-A0A7K3QR68-F1
#
_cell.length_a   1.000
_cell.length_b   1.000
_cell.length_c   1.000
_cell.angle_alpha   90.00
_cell.angle_beta   90.00
_cell.angle_gamma   90.00
#
_symmetry.space_group_name_H-M   'P 1'
#
loop_
_entity.id
_entity.type
_entity.pdbx_description
1 polymer ?
#
loop_
_entity_poly.entity_id
_entity_poly.type
_entity_poly.pdbx_seq_one_letter_code
_entity_poly.pdbx_strand_id
1 'polypeptide(L)'
;EPEALVRAFLDAVADTLPRTPAAPHTSGRPFAAREPQSLSGAQDWAAEVAAGMDAGVRVSLRLDLSGYSVFDTGDDQRARAAGAAVVQVHSLADPTLVADAAAVWAGDADALGPRAHVDA
;
A
#
# COMPACT_ATOMS: atom_id res chain seq x y z
N GLU A 1 0.72 -12.43 -32.44
CA GLU A 1 1.64 -11.30 -32.17
C GLU A 1 1.19 -10.34 -31.04
N PRO A 2 -0.08 -9.91 -30.90
CA PRO A 2 -0.46 -8.97 -29.83
C PRO A 2 -0.25 -9.50 -28.40
N GLU A 3 -0.71 -10.73 -28.11
CA GLU A 3 -0.59 -11.33 -26.78
C GLU A 3 0.87 -11.54 -26.34
N ALA A 4 1.77 -11.85 -27.27
CA ALA A 4 3.19 -12.03 -26.97
C ALA A 4 3.84 -10.71 -26.55
N LEU A 5 3.50 -9.60 -27.22
CA LEU A 5 3.97 -8.26 -26.86
C LEU A 5 3.43 -7.80 -25.50
N VAL A 6 2.15 -8.07 -25.22
CA VAL A 6 1.54 -7.77 -23.91
C VAL A 6 2.25 -8.54 -22.80
N ARG A 7 2.53 -9.83 -23.00
CA ARG A 7 3.27 -10.64 -22.03
C ARG A 7 4.68 -10.10 -21.79
N ALA A 8 5.43 -9.81 -22.85
CA ALA A 8 6.78 -9.27 -22.74
C ALA A 8 6.82 -7.92 -22.02
N PHE A 9 5.83 -7.05 -22.25
CA PHE A 9 5.70 -5.79 -21.54
C PHE A 9 5.45 -6.00 -20.04
N LEU A 10 4.51 -6.87 -19.67
CA LEU A 10 4.21 -7.17 -18.26
C LEU A 10 5.42 -7.78 -17.55
N ASP A 11 6.16 -8.68 -18.21
CA ASP A 11 7.40 -9.25 -17.67
C ASP A 11 8.45 -8.16 -17.43
N ALA A 12 8.63 -7.22 -18.39
CA ALA A 12 9.55 -6.10 -18.24
C ALA A 12 9.17 -5.17 -17.07
N VAL A 13 7.88 -4.92 -16.84
CA VAL A 13 7.41 -4.16 -15.66
C VAL A 13 7.73 -4.92 -14.37
N ALA A 14 7.43 -6.22 -14.32
CA ALA A 14 7.68 -7.06 -13.15
C ALA A 14 9.17 -7.16 -12.79
N ASP A 15 10.06 -7.09 -13.77
CA ASP A 15 11.51 -7.08 -13.55
C ASP A 15 12.02 -5.78 -12.89
N THR A 16 11.25 -4.69 -12.94
CA THR A 16 11.57 -3.45 -12.22
C THR A 16 11.13 -3.45 -10.75
N LEU A 17 10.31 -4.42 -10.34
CA LEU A 17 9.78 -4.47 -8.97
C LEU A 17 10.86 -4.94 -7.99
N PRO A 18 11.08 -4.24 -6.86
CA PRO A 18 12.08 -4.64 -5.86
C PRO A 18 11.81 -6.03 -5.29
N ARG A 19 12.69 -7.01 -5.59
CA ARG A 19 12.71 -8.32 -4.91
C ARG A 19 13.70 -8.27 -3.75
N THR A 20 13.23 -7.81 -2.59
CA THR A 20 14.08 -7.75 -1.38
C THR A 20 14.28 -9.16 -0.80
N PRO A 21 15.38 -9.42 -0.05
CA PRO A 21 15.55 -10.68 0.67
C PRO A 21 14.40 -11.01 1.65
N ALA A 22 13.63 -9.99 2.06
CA ALA A 22 12.48 -10.15 2.93
C ALA A 22 11.23 -10.67 2.19
N ALA A 23 11.13 -10.52 0.87
CA ALA A 23 9.93 -10.82 0.08
C ALA A 23 9.36 -12.24 0.29
N PRO A 24 10.17 -13.32 0.42
CA PRO A 24 9.63 -14.64 0.71
C PRO A 24 8.89 -14.75 2.06
N HIS A 25 9.28 -13.91 3.02
CA HIS A 25 8.74 -13.89 4.39
C HIS A 25 7.48 -13.02 4.51
N THR A 26 7.36 -11.99 3.67
CA THR A 26 6.23 -11.04 3.71
C THR A 26 5.14 -11.35 2.70
N SER A 27 5.51 -11.89 1.54
CA SER A 27 4.60 -12.06 0.39
C SER A 27 4.44 -13.52 -0.04
N GLY A 28 5.24 -14.43 0.51
CA GLY A 28 5.18 -15.86 0.18
C GLY A 28 5.69 -16.21 -1.22
N ARG A 29 5.76 -17.51 -1.52
CA ARG A 29 6.33 -18.02 -2.78
C ARG A 29 5.66 -17.49 -4.04
N PRO A 30 4.32 -17.34 -4.14
CA PRO A 30 3.68 -16.89 -5.38
C PRO A 30 4.12 -15.52 -5.89
N PHE A 31 4.52 -14.62 -4.99
CA PHE A 31 4.88 -13.24 -5.33
C PHE A 31 6.37 -12.93 -5.16
N ALA A 32 7.14 -13.86 -4.60
CA ALA A 32 8.56 -13.67 -4.29
C ALA A 32 9.50 -14.75 -4.87
N ALA A 33 8.98 -15.85 -5.44
CA ALA A 33 9.80 -16.87 -6.08
C ALA A 33 10.44 -16.34 -7.37
N ARG A 34 11.64 -16.86 -7.71
CA ARG A 34 12.27 -16.57 -9.01
C ARG A 34 11.63 -17.37 -10.14
N GLU A 35 11.20 -18.59 -9.85
CA GLU A 35 10.56 -19.49 -10.81
C GLU A 35 9.07 -19.14 -10.96
N PRO A 36 8.50 -19.26 -12.18
CA PRO A 36 7.07 -19.07 -12.41
C PRO A 36 6.22 -19.95 -11.48
N GLN A 37 5.21 -19.36 -10.83
CA GLN A 37 4.27 -20.07 -9.95
C GLN A 37 2.88 -20.10 -10.59
N SER A 38 2.24 -21.27 -10.59
CA SER A 38 0.84 -21.39 -11.00
C SER A 38 -0.09 -21.01 -9.86
N LEU A 39 -1.09 -20.17 -10.15
CA LEU A 39 -2.09 -19.67 -9.20
C LEU A 39 -3.51 -19.96 -9.72
N SER A 40 -3.82 -21.23 -9.97
CA SER A 40 -5.10 -21.64 -10.57
C SER A 40 -6.35 -21.25 -9.75
N GLY A 41 -6.23 -21.05 -8.43
CA GLY A 41 -7.31 -20.59 -7.56
C GLY A 41 -7.42 -19.08 -7.40
N ALA A 42 -6.50 -18.29 -8.00
CA ALA A 42 -6.47 -16.84 -7.80
C ALA A 42 -7.28 -16.07 -8.85
N GLN A 43 -7.85 -16.74 -9.86
CA GLN A 43 -8.56 -16.06 -10.95
C GLN A 43 -9.75 -15.24 -10.44
N ASP A 44 -10.62 -15.87 -9.65
CA ASP A 44 -11.82 -15.21 -9.13
C ASP A 44 -11.45 -14.05 -8.21
N TRP A 45 -10.48 -14.27 -7.30
CA TRP A 45 -9.91 -13.22 -6.46
C TRP A 45 -9.32 -12.06 -7.28
N ALA A 46 -8.56 -12.35 -8.34
CA ALA A 46 -7.97 -11.32 -9.19
C ALA A 46 -9.04 -10.50 -9.92
N ALA A 47 -10.13 -11.15 -10.35
CA ALA A 47 -11.27 -10.47 -10.96
C ALA A 47 -11.99 -9.56 -9.95
N GLU A 48 -12.19 -10.02 -8.72
CA GLU A 48 -12.76 -9.22 -7.63
C GLU A 48 -11.89 -8.00 -7.29
N VAL A 49 -10.58 -8.21 -7.15
CA VAL A 49 -9.62 -7.12 -6.89
C VAL A 49 -9.65 -6.11 -8.03
N ALA A 50 -9.60 -6.56 -9.28
CA ALA A 50 -9.67 -5.68 -10.44
C ALA A 50 -10.98 -4.86 -10.48
N ALA A 51 -12.11 -5.47 -10.11
CA ALA A 51 -13.38 -4.77 -10.01
C ALA A 51 -13.40 -3.71 -8.88
N GLY A 52 -12.60 -3.89 -7.83
CA GLY A 52 -12.47 -2.95 -6.70
C GLY A 52 -11.43 -1.84 -6.90
N MET A 53 -10.58 -1.92 -7.92
CA MET A 53 -9.46 -0.97 -8.10
C MET A 53 -9.91 0.46 -8.48
N ASP A 54 -11.08 0.63 -9.08
CA ASP A 54 -11.55 1.93 -9.58
C ASP A 54 -12.57 2.63 -8.64
N ALA A 55 -12.93 2.00 -7.52
CA ALA A 55 -13.86 2.56 -6.54
C ALA A 55 -13.42 2.18 -5.12
N GLY A 56 -12.61 3.03 -4.49
CA GLY A 56 -12.16 2.78 -3.13
C GLY A 56 -11.12 3.78 -2.64
N VAL A 57 -10.51 3.43 -1.51
CA VAL A 57 -9.45 4.19 -0.90
C VAL A 57 -8.18 3.35 -0.75
N ARG A 58 -7.02 3.98 -0.88
CA ARG A 58 -5.72 3.39 -0.53
C ARG A 58 -5.30 3.87 0.85
N VAL A 59 -4.77 2.97 1.66
CA VAL A 59 -4.18 3.30 2.97
C VAL A 59 -2.67 3.38 2.84
N SER A 60 -2.06 4.42 3.42
CA SER A 60 -0.60 4.56 3.53
C SER A 60 -0.19 4.95 4.94
N LEU A 61 1.08 4.78 5.27
CA LEU A 61 1.67 5.25 6.53
C LEU A 61 2.71 6.35 6.22
N ARG A 62 2.49 7.56 6.73
CA ARG A 62 3.48 8.65 6.69
C ARG A 62 4.28 8.65 7.98
N LEU A 63 5.61 8.68 7.86
CA LEU A 63 6.52 8.77 9.01
C LEU A 63 7.03 10.21 9.11
N ASP A 64 6.57 10.94 10.12
CA ASP A 64 7.04 12.29 10.43
C ASP A 64 8.17 12.17 11.46
N LEU A 65 9.40 12.11 10.96
CA LEU A 65 10.60 11.78 11.75
C LEU A 65 11.41 13.04 12.07
N SER A 66 11.77 13.21 13.34
CA SER A 66 12.74 14.23 13.77
C SER A 66 14.15 13.75 13.38
N GLY A 67 14.82 14.49 12.49
CA GLY A 67 16.13 14.09 11.94
C GLY A 67 17.26 13.90 12.97
N TYR A 68 17.08 14.38 14.19
CA TYR A 68 18.11 14.37 15.24
C TYR A 68 17.88 13.33 16.34
N SER A 69 16.68 12.78 16.50
CA SER A 69 16.35 11.87 17.61
C SER A 69 16.02 10.44 17.18
N VAL A 70 15.84 10.18 15.88
CA VAL A 70 15.41 8.86 15.38
C VAL A 70 16.54 7.83 15.40
N PHE A 71 17.79 8.28 15.33
CA PHE A 71 18.98 7.42 15.36
C PHE A 71 19.80 7.56 16.65
N ASP A 72 19.37 8.44 17.57
CA ASP A 72 20.04 8.61 18.85
C ASP A 72 19.44 7.62 19.86
N THR A 73 20.14 6.51 20.10
CA THR A 73 19.70 5.44 21.01
C THR A 73 20.01 5.76 22.48
N GLY A 74 20.17 7.03 22.82
CA GLY A 74 20.27 7.50 24.21
C GLY A 74 18.97 7.30 24.98
N ASP A 75 19.08 6.77 26.19
CA ASP A 75 18.01 6.26 27.07
C ASP A 75 17.12 7.37 27.67
N ASP A 76 16.64 8.30 26.83
CA ASP A 76 15.85 9.45 27.22
C ASP A 76 14.36 9.23 26.91
N GLN A 77 13.49 9.51 27.88
CA GLN A 77 12.02 9.56 27.72
C GLN A 77 11.55 10.47 26.54
N ARG A 78 12.42 11.32 26.00
CA ARG A 78 12.21 12.12 24.77
C ARG A 78 12.12 11.29 23.48
N ALA A 79 12.60 10.04 23.45
CA ALA A 79 12.49 9.17 22.29
C ALA A 79 11.01 8.92 21.86
N ARG A 80 10.06 9.02 22.79
CA ARG A 80 8.62 8.92 22.49
C ARG A 80 8.08 10.08 21.63
N ALA A 81 8.83 11.18 21.50
CA ALA A 81 8.50 12.32 20.66
C ALA A 81 9.36 12.39 19.37
N ALA A 82 10.16 11.36 19.09
CA ALA A 82 11.12 11.34 17.98
C ALA A 82 10.47 11.21 16.59
N GLY A 83 9.19 10.85 16.52
CA GLY A 83 8.43 10.91 15.28
C GLY A 83 7.00 10.39 15.43
N ALA A 84 6.16 10.70 14.43
CA ALA A 84 4.80 10.22 14.35
C ALA A 84 4.63 9.27 13.15
N ALA A 85 3.79 8.25 13.32
CA ALA A 85 3.36 7.38 12.25
C ALA A 85 1.87 7.68 11.98
N VAL A 86 1.60 8.38 10.88
CA VAL A 86 0.26 8.88 10.53
C VAL A 86 -0.34 8.00 9.46
N VAL A 87 -1.47 7.37 9.75
CA VAL A 87 -2.23 6.60 8.75
C VAL A 87 -2.99 7.58 7.86
N GLN A 88 -2.82 7.46 6.56
CA GLN A 88 -3.47 8.31 5.57
C GLN A 88 -4.35 7.48 4.63
N VAL A 89 -5.44 8.11 4.19
CA VAL A 89 -6.44 7.57 3.28
C VAL A 89 -6.41 8.40 1.99
N HIS A 90 -6.26 7.74 0.85
CA HIS A 90 -6.17 8.37 -0.47
C HIS A 90 -7.34 7.90 -1.32
N SER A 91 -7.99 8.79 -2.05
CA SER A 91 -8.99 8.38 -3.04
C SER A 91 -8.31 7.72 -4.25
N LEU A 92 -8.85 6.60 -4.70
CA LEU A 92 -8.42 5.97 -5.95
C LEU A 92 -9.03 6.67 -7.17
N ALA A 93 -10.20 7.30 -7.02
CA ALA A 93 -10.90 8.01 -8.09
C ALA A 93 -10.35 9.43 -8.33
N ASP A 94 -9.83 10.08 -7.28
CA ASP A 94 -9.19 11.39 -7.36
C ASP A 94 -7.89 11.39 -6.54
N PRO A 95 -6.71 11.25 -7.18
CA PRO A 95 -5.44 11.11 -6.48
C PRO A 95 -5.00 12.39 -5.75
N THR A 96 -5.73 13.50 -5.90
CA THR A 96 -5.46 14.75 -5.16
C THR A 96 -6.07 14.74 -3.76
N LEU A 97 -7.01 13.83 -3.48
CA LEU A 97 -7.69 13.73 -2.19
C LEU A 97 -6.96 12.77 -1.26
N VAL A 98 -6.34 13.35 -0.24
CA VAL A 98 -5.63 12.65 0.84
C VAL A 98 -6.05 13.23 2.18
N ALA A 99 -6.40 12.38 3.14
CA ALA A 99 -6.70 12.79 4.51
C ALA A 99 -6.04 11.85 5.53
N ASP A 100 -5.74 12.36 6.71
CA ASP A 100 -5.32 11.51 7.82
C ASP A 100 -6.54 10.70 8.29
N ALA A 101 -6.34 9.42 8.59
CA ALA A 101 -7.43 8.52 8.99
C ALA A 101 -8.19 9.07 10.21
N ALA A 102 -7.50 9.70 11.16
CA ALA A 102 -8.17 10.35 12.29
C ALA A 102 -9.23 11.38 11.86
N ALA A 103 -8.95 12.17 10.82
CA ALA A 103 -9.91 13.13 10.28
C ALA A 103 -11.08 12.45 9.56
N VAL A 104 -10.84 11.32 8.89
CA VAL A 104 -11.91 10.51 8.26
C VAL A 104 -12.91 10.00 9.30
N TRP A 105 -12.43 9.48 10.43
CA TRP A 105 -13.28 9.00 11.52
C TRP A 105 -13.91 10.11 12.36
N ALA A 106 -13.30 11.31 12.39
CA ALA A 106 -13.90 12.49 13.01
C ALA A 106 -15.03 13.11 12.14
N GLY A 107 -15.16 12.69 10.89
CA GLY A 107 -16.11 13.27 9.93
C GLY A 107 -15.59 14.54 9.25
N ASP A 108 -14.30 14.85 9.36
CA ASP A 108 -13.69 16.07 8.81
C ASP A 108 -13.18 15.89 7.36
N ALA A 109 -13.49 14.74 6.72
CA ALA A 109 -12.97 14.36 5.41
C ALA A 109 -14.08 14.06 4.37
N ASP A 110 -15.10 14.93 4.30
CA ASP A 110 -16.28 14.77 3.42
C ASP A 110 -15.93 14.53 1.93
N ALA A 111 -14.81 15.08 1.46
CA ALA A 111 -14.36 14.94 0.07
C ALA A 111 -14.03 13.48 -0.33
N LEU A 112 -13.65 12.61 0.63
CA LEU A 112 -13.42 11.19 0.37
C LEU A 112 -14.74 10.40 0.24
N GLY A 113 -15.86 11.03 0.58
CA GLY A 113 -17.20 10.45 0.48
C GLY A 113 -17.57 9.52 1.64
N PRO A 114 -18.85 9.14 1.73
CA PRO A 114 -19.42 8.44 2.88
C PRO A 114 -18.97 6.98 3.01
N ARG A 115 -18.28 6.43 1.99
CA ARG A 115 -17.72 5.06 2.03
C ARG A 115 -16.25 5.03 2.46
N ALA A 116 -15.67 6.18 2.82
CA ALA A 116 -14.28 6.26 3.26
C ALA A 116 -14.03 5.64 4.65
N HIS A 117 -15.08 5.47 5.46
CA HIS A 117 -15.07 4.68 6.68
C HIS A 117 -16.31 3.77 6.73
N VAL A 118 -16.23 2.71 7.52
CA VAL A 118 -17.35 1.83 7.87
C VAL A 118 -17.33 1.70 9.38
N ASP A 119 -18.45 2.01 10.03
CA ASP A 119 -18.61 1.76 11.46
C ASP A 119 -18.65 0.24 11.71
N ALA A 120 -17.92 -0.22 12.72
CA ALA A 120 -17.80 -1.64 13.08
C ALA A 120 -19.04 -2.17 13.82
#